data_AF-A0A415DX36-F1
#
_entry.id   AF-A0A415DX36-F1
#
_cell.length_a   1.000
_cell.length_b   1.000
_cell.length_c   1.000
_cell.angle_alpha   90.00
_cell.angle_beta   90.00
_cell.angle_gamma   90.00
#
_symmetry.space_group_name_H-M   'P 1'
#
loop_
_entity.id
_entity.type
_entity.pdbx_description
1 polymer ?
#
loop_
_entity_poly.entity_id
_entity_poly.type
_entity_poly.pdbx_seq_one_letter_code
_entity_poly.pdbx_strand_id
1 'polypeptide(L)'
;MSKKNKKILIMLSVVIMVIAVLLIIYHVSQKETYLSDDPLYGSFTIENKQPADPIYPTDFLLSIDVDTKHESLVKCAKESNVDISKGCWVYSFDENKIFRAEKEGNKLHAYEDGKVIGTFKYSFNKILWIHYDEKYTANWRGTELDLTRAVQGFVFP
;
A
#
# COMPACT_ATOMS: atom_id res chain seq x y z
N MET A 1 -23.56 -3.09 -50.68
CA MET A 1 -22.94 -4.03 -49.72
C MET A 1 -23.88 -5.21 -49.47
N SER A 2 -23.44 -6.43 -49.74
CA SER A 2 -24.26 -7.65 -49.63
C SER A 2 -24.79 -7.87 -48.20
N LYS A 3 -26.01 -8.42 -48.05
CA LYS A 3 -26.58 -8.84 -46.75
C LYS A 3 -25.61 -9.71 -45.94
N LYS A 4 -24.81 -10.53 -46.62
CA LYS A 4 -23.75 -11.38 -46.03
C LYS A 4 -22.64 -10.53 -45.40
N ASN A 5 -22.18 -9.49 -46.10
CA ASN A 5 -21.12 -8.59 -45.63
C ASN A 5 -21.58 -7.73 -44.45
N LYS A 6 -22.87 -7.32 -44.40
CA LYS A 6 -23.45 -6.65 -43.23
C LYS A 6 -23.47 -7.54 -41.98
N LYS A 7 -23.84 -8.82 -42.11
CA LYS A 7 -23.83 -9.78 -40.98
C LYS A 7 -22.41 -10.03 -40.45
N ILE A 8 -21.43 -10.16 -41.34
CA ILE A 8 -20.02 -10.36 -40.96
C ILE A 8 -19.50 -9.13 -40.20
N LEU A 9 -19.80 -7.92 -40.69
CA LEU A 9 -19.36 -6.68 -40.03
C LEU A 9 -19.95 -6.54 -38.61
N ILE A 10 -21.24 -6.86 -38.44
CA ILE A 10 -21.92 -6.83 -37.13
C ILE A 10 -21.30 -7.87 -36.18
N MET A 11 -21.07 -9.09 -36.66
CA MET A 11 -20.38 -10.13 -35.88
C MET A 11 -18.99 -9.67 -35.43
N LEU A 12 -18.21 -9.06 -36.32
CA LEU A 12 -16.89 -8.54 -35.98
C LEU A 12 -16.95 -7.44 -34.93
N SER A 13 -17.91 -6.50 -35.03
CA SER A 13 -18.03 -5.42 -34.05
C SER A 13 -18.40 -5.94 -32.67
N VAL A 14 -19.26 -6.98 -32.59
CA VAL A 14 -19.63 -7.62 -31.33
C VAL A 14 -18.41 -8.31 -30.71
N VAL A 15 -17.63 -9.05 -31.50
CA VAL A 15 -16.41 -9.73 -31.01
C VAL A 15 -15.39 -8.72 -30.47
N ILE A 16 -15.16 -7.61 -31.18
CA ILE A 16 -14.24 -6.56 -30.73
C ILE A 16 -14.72 -5.95 -29.40
N MET A 17 -16.03 -5.71 -29.26
CA MET A 17 -16.60 -5.17 -28.03
C MET A 17 -16.40 -6.12 -26.84
N VAL A 18 -16.60 -7.42 -27.05
CA VAL A 18 -16.38 -8.45 -26.01
C VAL A 18 -14.91 -8.49 -25.58
N ILE A 19 -13.97 -8.43 -26.53
CA ILE A 19 -12.53 -8.41 -26.23
C ILE A 19 -12.16 -7.14 -25.44
N ALA A 20 -12.67 -5.97 -25.82
CA ALA A 20 -12.43 -4.72 -25.11
C ALA A 20 -12.94 -4.78 -23.66
N VAL A 21 -14.14 -5.34 -23.43
CA VAL A 21 -14.68 -5.54 -22.08
C VAL A 21 -13.82 -6.48 -21.26
N LEU A 22 -13.37 -7.60 -21.83
CA LEU A 22 -12.47 -8.54 -21.15
C LEU A 22 -11.12 -7.89 -20.80
N LEU A 23 -10.57 -7.05 -21.67
CA LEU A 23 -9.34 -6.30 -21.39
C LEU A 23 -9.54 -5.28 -20.26
N ILE A 24 -10.69 -4.59 -20.22
CA ILE A 24 -11.01 -3.67 -19.12
C ILE A 24 -11.13 -4.45 -17.81
N ILE A 25 -11.87 -5.57 -17.79
CA ILE A 25 -12.00 -6.42 -16.60
C ILE A 25 -10.64 -6.95 -16.15
N TYR A 26 -9.82 -7.42 -17.08
CA TYR A 26 -8.46 -7.89 -16.79
C TYR A 26 -7.59 -6.78 -16.19
N HIS A 27 -7.64 -5.58 -16.77
CA HIS A 27 -6.87 -4.44 -16.29
C HIS A 27 -7.37 -3.91 -14.93
N VAL A 28 -8.68 -3.92 -14.69
CA VAL A 28 -9.28 -3.59 -13.40
C VAL A 28 -8.96 -4.67 -12.35
N SER A 29 -8.96 -5.95 -12.72
CA SER A 29 -8.60 -7.07 -11.84
C SER A 29 -7.12 -7.10 -11.46
N GLN A 30 -6.25 -6.49 -12.26
CA GLN A 30 -4.81 -6.34 -11.95
C GLN A 30 -4.53 -5.23 -10.94
N LYS A 31 -5.47 -4.29 -10.74
CA LYS A 31 -5.40 -3.41 -9.58
C LYS A 31 -5.82 -4.24 -8.39
N GLU A 32 -4.90 -4.48 -7.46
CA GLU A 32 -5.27 -5.00 -6.14
C GLU A 32 -6.20 -3.96 -5.50
N THR A 33 -7.51 -4.21 -5.57
CA THR A 33 -8.50 -3.35 -4.93
C THR A 33 -8.45 -3.64 -3.44
N TYR A 34 -7.63 -2.92 -2.70
CA TYR A 34 -7.62 -3.01 -1.24
C TYR A 34 -8.95 -2.47 -0.73
N LEU A 35 -9.69 -3.30 0.02
CA LEU A 35 -10.98 -2.89 0.58
C LEU A 35 -10.74 -1.82 1.64
N SER A 36 -11.62 -0.80 1.69
CA SER A 36 -11.56 0.26 2.72
C SER A 36 -11.66 -0.26 4.16
N ASP A 37 -12.13 -1.49 4.37
CA ASP A 37 -12.22 -2.15 5.68
C ASP A 37 -10.92 -2.88 6.05
N ASP A 38 -9.91 -2.85 5.18
CA ASP A 38 -8.59 -3.39 5.51
C ASP A 38 -7.90 -2.45 6.52
N PRO A 39 -7.50 -2.94 7.69
CA PRO A 39 -6.90 -2.11 8.73
C PRO A 39 -5.54 -1.52 8.33
N LEU A 40 -4.92 -2.03 7.26
CA LEU A 40 -3.72 -1.47 6.68
C LEU A 40 -4.01 -0.51 5.52
N TYR A 41 -5.26 -0.40 5.06
CA TYR A 41 -5.66 0.57 4.03
C TYR A 41 -5.57 1.99 4.57
N GLY A 42 -4.84 2.85 3.86
CA GLY A 42 -4.50 4.16 4.38
C GLY A 42 -3.02 4.47 4.29
N SER A 43 -2.67 5.72 4.61
CA SER A 43 -1.33 6.09 5.03
C SER A 43 -1.36 6.46 6.51
N PHE A 44 -0.55 5.81 7.32
CA PHE A 44 -0.45 6.10 8.75
C PHE A 44 0.94 5.83 9.30
N THR A 45 1.26 6.56 10.34
CA THR A 45 2.52 6.51 11.07
C THR A 45 2.41 5.49 12.21
N ILE A 46 3.49 4.74 12.44
CA ILE A 46 3.62 3.81 13.55
C ILE A 46 4.91 4.11 14.33
N GLU A 47 4.78 4.11 15.64
CA GLU A 47 5.79 4.58 16.59
C GLU A 47 6.15 3.48 17.57
N ASN A 48 7.42 3.32 17.83
CA ASN A 48 8.00 2.54 18.91
C ASN A 48 7.81 3.34 20.20
N LYS A 49 7.32 2.71 21.27
CA LYS A 49 6.99 3.37 22.53
C LYS A 49 8.20 3.92 23.31
N GLN A 50 9.40 3.89 22.75
CA GLN A 50 10.56 4.57 23.32
C GLN A 50 10.43 6.08 23.10
N PRO A 51 11.02 6.92 23.98
CA PRO A 51 10.93 8.37 23.82
C PRO A 51 11.64 8.78 22.53
N ALA A 52 10.87 8.94 21.47
CA ALA A 52 11.33 9.35 20.16
C ALA A 52 11.75 10.83 20.15
N ASP A 53 12.51 11.21 19.13
CA ASP A 53 12.97 12.59 18.90
C ASP A 53 11.75 13.55 18.89
N PRO A 54 11.80 14.67 19.65
CA PRO A 54 10.68 15.60 19.74
C PRO A 54 10.27 16.24 18.40
N ILE A 55 11.12 16.16 17.37
CA ILE A 55 10.82 16.69 16.04
C ILE A 55 10.10 15.65 15.17
N TYR A 56 10.36 14.35 15.35
CA TYR A 56 9.74 13.26 14.57
C TYR A 56 9.52 12.01 15.45
N PRO A 57 8.36 11.89 16.13
CA PRO A 57 8.12 10.81 17.09
C PRO A 57 7.89 9.42 16.47
N THR A 58 7.96 9.30 15.14
CA THR A 58 7.55 8.12 14.38
C THR A 58 8.73 7.38 13.74
N ASP A 59 8.73 6.05 13.79
CA ASP A 59 9.76 5.21 13.14
C ASP A 59 9.44 4.87 11.68
N PHE A 60 8.16 4.59 11.39
CA PHE A 60 7.73 4.20 10.04
C PHE A 60 6.43 4.86 9.63
N LEU A 61 6.34 5.11 8.34
CA LEU A 61 5.13 5.49 7.65
C LEU A 61 4.76 4.35 6.70
N LEU A 62 3.62 3.71 6.96
CA LEU A 62 3.07 2.67 6.11
C LEU A 62 2.02 3.27 5.19
N SER A 63 2.01 2.87 3.93
CA SER A 63 0.95 3.24 3.00
C SER A 63 0.53 2.07 2.13
N ILE A 64 -0.78 1.91 2.02
CA ILE A 64 -1.43 0.99 1.11
C ILE A 64 -2.43 1.80 0.28
N ASP A 65 -2.08 2.02 -0.98
CA ASP A 65 -2.98 2.57 -2.01
C ASP A 65 -3.58 3.95 -1.66
N VAL A 66 -2.78 4.84 -1.06
CA VAL A 66 -3.21 6.21 -0.71
C VAL A 66 -2.38 7.32 -1.36
N ASP A 67 -3.13 8.38 -1.64
CA ASP A 67 -2.84 9.60 -2.41
C ASP A 67 -1.41 10.16 -2.30
N THR A 68 -0.75 10.24 -3.44
CA THR A 68 0.67 10.65 -3.60
C THR A 68 0.84 12.17 -3.72
N LYS A 69 -0.02 12.97 -3.09
CA LYS A 69 -0.04 14.44 -3.27
C LYS A 69 1.01 15.21 -2.46
N HIS A 70 1.75 14.54 -1.57
CA HIS A 70 2.79 15.18 -0.77
C HIS A 70 4.09 15.32 -1.56
N GLU A 71 4.52 16.57 -1.78
CA GLU A 71 5.70 16.88 -2.60
C GLU A 71 6.99 16.26 -2.06
N SER A 72 7.23 16.35 -0.74
CA SER A 72 8.38 15.73 -0.06
C SER A 72 8.41 14.21 -0.24
N LEU A 73 7.24 13.54 -0.16
CA LEU A 73 7.09 12.11 -0.37
C LEU A 73 7.42 11.73 -1.82
N VAL A 74 6.89 12.48 -2.78
CA VAL A 74 7.17 12.27 -4.22
C VAL A 74 8.66 12.47 -4.52
N LYS A 75 9.31 13.42 -3.86
CA LYS A 75 10.75 13.65 -4.00
C LYS A 75 11.55 12.46 -3.45
N CYS A 76 11.27 12.03 -2.22
CA CYS A 76 11.95 10.88 -1.60
C CYS A 76 11.71 9.59 -2.40
N ALA A 77 10.51 9.39 -2.95
CA ALA A 77 10.18 8.26 -3.82
C ALA A 77 11.04 8.23 -5.08
N LYS A 78 11.25 9.39 -5.72
CA LYS A 78 12.15 9.53 -6.88
C LYS A 78 13.59 9.23 -6.52
N GLU A 79 14.08 9.75 -5.39
CA GLU A 79 15.43 9.49 -4.90
C GLU A 79 15.65 8.00 -4.55
N SER A 80 14.60 7.35 -4.05
CA SER A 80 14.60 5.93 -3.70
C SER A 80 14.30 5.00 -4.90
N ASN A 81 13.99 5.56 -6.08
CA ASN A 81 13.56 4.82 -7.27
C ASN A 81 12.35 3.88 -7.03
N VAL A 82 11.38 4.35 -6.23
CA VAL A 82 10.13 3.63 -5.92
C VAL A 82 8.94 4.36 -6.55
N ASP A 83 8.12 3.64 -7.32
CA ASP A 83 6.85 4.16 -7.82
C ASP A 83 5.76 4.02 -6.74
N ILE A 84 5.50 5.13 -6.02
CA ILE A 84 4.48 5.20 -4.97
C ILE A 84 3.05 5.35 -5.51
N SER A 85 2.87 5.53 -6.83
CA SER A 85 1.54 5.73 -7.44
C SER A 85 0.73 4.45 -7.58
N LYS A 86 1.36 3.29 -7.33
CA LYS A 86 0.76 1.97 -7.50
C LYS A 86 1.29 1.03 -6.43
N GLY A 87 0.40 0.61 -5.54
CA GLY A 87 0.71 -0.44 -4.57
C GLY A 87 1.18 0.09 -3.22
N CYS A 88 1.73 -0.82 -2.42
CA CYS A 88 2.12 -0.52 -1.06
C CYS A 88 3.56 -0.01 -0.99
N TRP A 89 3.84 0.82 0.01
CA TRP A 89 5.19 1.27 0.28
C TRP A 89 5.36 1.58 1.77
N VAL A 90 6.63 1.60 2.20
CA VAL A 90 7.02 1.90 3.56
C VAL A 90 8.09 2.99 3.51
N TYR A 91 7.91 4.05 4.28
CA TYR A 91 8.94 5.04 4.53
C TYR A 91 9.52 4.80 5.92
N SER A 92 10.85 4.70 6.00
CA SER A 92 11.58 4.70 7.26
C SER A 92 12.09 6.11 7.54
N PHE A 93 11.74 6.66 8.70
CA PHE A 93 12.19 7.99 9.11
C PHE A 93 13.68 8.00 9.46
N ASP A 94 14.17 6.95 10.11
CA ASP A 94 15.60 6.77 10.45
C ASP A 94 16.48 6.73 9.20
N GLU A 95 16.04 6.00 8.18
CA GLU A 95 16.80 5.86 6.92
C GLU A 95 16.50 6.97 5.91
N ASN A 96 15.48 7.81 6.18
CA ASN A 96 14.93 8.80 5.28
C ASN A 96 14.73 8.25 3.85
N LYS A 97 14.16 7.05 3.75
CA LYS A 97 14.09 6.27 2.51
C LYS A 97 12.75 5.58 2.34
N ILE A 98 12.28 5.50 1.09
CA ILE A 98 11.08 4.75 0.71
C ILE A 98 11.47 3.38 0.18
N PHE A 99 10.70 2.38 0.61
CA PHE A 99 10.83 0.99 0.20
C PHE A 99 9.54 0.55 -0.46
N ARG A 100 9.67 -0.20 -1.56
CA ARG A 100 8.55 -0.91 -2.15
C ARG A 100 8.03 -1.91 -1.13
N ALA A 101 6.72 -2.04 -1.02
CA ALA A 101 6.12 -3.04 -0.18
C ALA A 101 5.03 -3.83 -0.91
N GLU A 102 4.74 -5.02 -0.39
CA GLU A 102 3.67 -5.88 -0.88
C GLU A 102 2.88 -6.42 0.30
N LYS A 103 1.57 -6.47 0.13
CA LYS A 103 0.66 -6.94 1.17
C LYS A 103 0.42 -8.43 1.01
N GLU A 104 0.55 -9.18 2.09
CA GLU A 104 0.20 -10.59 2.15
C GLU A 104 -0.63 -10.86 3.42
N GLY A 105 -1.95 -11.05 3.25
CA GLY A 105 -2.86 -11.25 4.37
C GLY A 105 -2.88 -10.05 5.34
N ASN A 106 -2.48 -10.25 6.59
CA ASN A 106 -2.37 -9.21 7.61
C ASN A 106 -0.93 -8.67 7.78
N LYS A 107 -0.07 -8.95 6.80
CA LYS A 107 1.33 -8.50 6.79
C LYS A 107 1.58 -7.57 5.62
N LEU A 108 2.53 -6.67 5.81
CA LEU A 108 3.13 -5.84 4.79
C LEU A 108 4.63 -6.13 4.75
N HIS A 109 5.12 -6.60 3.62
CA HIS A 109 6.52 -6.94 3.38
C HIS A 109 7.20 -5.79 2.66
N ALA A 110 8.24 -5.21 3.25
CA ALA A 110 9.06 -4.18 2.63
C ALA A 110 10.32 -4.79 2.01
N TYR A 111 10.67 -4.33 0.82
CA TYR A 111 11.74 -4.89 0.01
C TYR A 111 12.83 -3.87 -0.32
N GLU A 112 14.06 -4.37 -0.34
CA GLU A 112 15.24 -3.69 -0.85
C GLU A 112 16.03 -4.70 -1.69
N ASP A 113 16.38 -4.35 -2.93
CA ASP A 113 17.09 -5.22 -3.88
C ASP A 113 16.48 -6.63 -4.04
N GLY A 114 15.15 -6.70 -4.00
CA GLY A 114 14.38 -7.96 -4.15
C GLY A 114 14.38 -8.85 -2.91
N LYS A 115 14.92 -8.40 -1.77
CA LYS A 115 14.90 -9.13 -0.50
C LYS A 115 13.96 -8.44 0.49
N VAL A 116 13.26 -9.24 1.29
CA VAL A 116 12.46 -8.72 2.41
C VAL A 116 13.41 -8.18 3.47
N ILE A 117 13.34 -6.88 3.73
CA ILE A 117 14.07 -6.21 4.81
C ILE A 117 13.16 -5.87 5.99
N GLY A 118 11.84 -5.84 5.75
CA GLY A 118 10.84 -5.44 6.73
C GLY A 118 9.61 -6.32 6.65
N THR A 119 9.06 -6.76 7.76
CA THR A 119 7.73 -7.38 7.82
C THR A 119 6.93 -6.72 8.93
N PHE A 120 5.91 -5.95 8.54
CA PHE A 120 4.96 -5.31 9.44
C PHE A 120 3.74 -6.19 9.57
N LYS A 121 3.36 -6.54 10.79
CA LYS A 121 2.20 -7.39 11.08
C LYS A 121 1.19 -6.58 11.87
N TYR A 122 -0.02 -6.50 11.34
CA TYR A 122 -1.16 -5.98 12.08
C TYR A 122 -1.81 -7.09 12.89
N SER A 123 -2.07 -6.80 14.16
CA SER A 123 -2.94 -7.60 15.01
C SER A 123 -3.89 -6.69 15.77
N PHE A 124 -5.16 -7.09 15.81
CA PHE A 124 -6.17 -6.46 16.65
C PHE A 124 -6.73 -7.51 17.59
N ASN A 125 -6.98 -7.13 18.84
CA ASN A 125 -7.68 -7.99 19.78
C ASN A 125 -9.00 -7.32 20.17
N LYS A 126 -10.12 -7.88 19.73
CA LYS A 126 -11.44 -7.34 20.03
C LYS A 126 -11.90 -7.88 21.39
N ILE A 127 -11.51 -7.22 22.47
CA ILE A 127 -12.07 -7.52 23.80
C ILE A 127 -13.31 -6.64 23.99
N LEU A 128 -14.48 -7.28 24.00
CA LEU A 128 -15.75 -6.73 24.49
C LEU A 128 -16.10 -5.32 23.97
N TRP A 129 -16.05 -5.08 22.66
CA TRP A 129 -16.67 -3.92 21.97
C TRP A 129 -16.25 -2.50 22.41
N ILE A 130 -15.34 -2.36 23.37
CA ILE A 130 -15.12 -1.09 24.08
C ILE A 130 -13.69 -0.56 23.90
N HIS A 131 -12.71 -1.39 23.50
CA HIS A 131 -11.34 -0.91 23.22
C HIS A 131 -10.73 -1.58 21.97
N TYR A 132 -10.29 -0.74 21.03
CA TYR A 132 -9.50 -1.13 19.86
C TYR A 132 -8.02 -0.97 20.21
N ASP A 133 -7.40 -1.99 20.78
CA ASP A 133 -5.94 -2.03 20.94
C ASP A 133 -5.33 -2.54 19.63
N GLU A 134 -5.10 -1.62 18.69
CA GLU A 134 -4.33 -1.89 17.48
C GLU A 134 -2.86 -2.12 17.87
N LYS A 135 -2.35 -3.32 17.63
CA LYS A 135 -0.96 -3.67 17.86
C LYS A 135 -0.27 -3.95 16.53
N TYR A 136 0.82 -3.24 16.31
CA TYR A 136 1.69 -3.45 15.16
C TYR A 136 2.99 -4.04 15.67
N THR A 137 3.45 -5.11 15.03
CA THR A 137 4.83 -5.57 15.23
C THR A 137 5.57 -5.46 13.92
N ALA A 138 6.86 -5.14 13.97
CA ALA A 138 7.70 -5.11 12.79
C ALA A 138 8.98 -5.90 13.04
N ASN A 139 9.34 -6.78 12.11
CA ASN A 139 10.72 -7.23 11.97
C ASN A 139 11.38 -6.33 10.94
N TRP A 140 12.22 -5.38 11.36
CA TRP A 140 12.93 -4.46 10.48
C TRP A 140 14.44 -4.72 10.55
N ARG A 141 15.04 -5.09 9.41
CA ARG A 141 16.44 -5.47 9.27
C ARG A 141 16.90 -6.48 10.33
N GLY A 142 16.02 -7.42 10.70
CA GLY A 142 16.28 -8.44 11.72
C GLY A 142 16.00 -8.01 13.16
N THR A 143 15.52 -6.78 13.39
CA THR A 143 15.15 -6.27 14.71
C THR A 143 13.63 -6.35 14.89
N GLU A 144 13.18 -6.97 15.98
CA GLU A 144 11.76 -6.99 16.36
C GLU A 144 11.39 -5.69 17.08
N LEU A 145 10.32 -5.06 16.64
CA LEU A 145 9.81 -3.78 17.13
C LEU A 145 8.34 -3.92 17.50
N ASP A 146 7.99 -3.43 18.69
CA ASP A 146 6.60 -3.26 19.12
C ASP A 146 6.16 -1.84 18.82
N LEU A 147 5.20 -1.70 17.91
CA LEU A 147 4.79 -0.42 17.35
C LEU A 147 3.31 -0.14 17.65
N THR A 148 3.00 1.14 17.78
CA THR A 148 1.63 1.65 17.94
C THR A 148 1.33 2.70 16.91
N ARG A 149 0.09 2.74 16.41
CA ARG A 149 -0.35 3.75 15.48
C ARG A 149 -0.33 5.14 16.13
N ALA A 150 0.24 6.12 15.45
CA ALA A 150 0.21 7.50 15.92
C ALA A 150 -1.19 8.11 15.74
N VAL A 151 -1.62 8.91 16.72
CA VAL A 151 -2.94 9.57 16.71
C VAL A 151 -3.00 10.73 15.70
N GLN A 152 -1.87 11.37 15.42
CA GLN A 152 -1.80 12.57 14.57
C GLN A 152 -1.95 12.29 13.06
N GLY A 153 -2.06 11.03 12.64
CA GLY A 153 -2.16 10.68 11.23
C GLY A 153 -0.86 10.94 10.47
N PHE A 154 -0.95 11.00 9.14
CA PHE A 154 0.19 11.15 8.23
C PHE A 154 0.89 12.50 8.40
N VAL A 155 2.13 12.50 8.91
CA VAL A 155 3.00 13.67 8.94
C VAL A 155 4.34 13.29 8.31
N PHE A 156 4.62 13.85 7.13
CA PHE A 156 5.90 13.70 6.45
C PHE A 156 6.82 14.87 6.81
N PRO A 157 8.15 14.68 6.96
CA PRO A 157 9.10 15.75 7.21
C PRO A 157 9.13 16.87 6.16
#